data_AF-A0A1B8YP18-F1
#
_entry.id   AF-A0A1B8YP18-F1
#
_cell.length_a   1.000
_cell.length_b   1.000
_cell.length_c   1.000
_cell.angle_alpha   90.00
_cell.angle_beta   90.00
_cell.angle_gamma   90.00
#
_symmetry.space_group_name_H-M   'P 1'
#
loop_
_entity.id
_entity.type
_entity.pdbx_description
1 polymer ?
#
loop_
_entity_poly.entity_id
_entity_poly.type
_entity_poly.pdbx_seq_one_letter_code
_entity_poly.pdbx_strand_id
1 'polypeptide(L)'
;MLSLEEIGQLVRNNLQLILDSQGVPLVVNPITDQDFKILAGGFGALEWEFGLAEYGNDPDRFEFCVKLVNTAIEVVPSGAALCLYGVNDKIFRIHMIENFSRNDKNHPLTGRMVLLTLMSAYLFSVAVEAEGVYIMEPVSELCDYYASFGFTMHKCGYIMVSDVTGLQAAFDKFAMTI
;
A
#
# COMPACT_ATOMS: atom_id res chain seq x y z
N MET A 1 15.41 6.35 -18.62
CA MET A 1 14.21 6.50 -17.78
C MET A 1 13.91 5.13 -17.23
N LEU A 2 13.66 5.01 -15.93
CA LEU A 2 13.37 3.72 -15.31
C LEU A 2 11.99 3.21 -15.75
N SER A 3 11.81 1.90 -15.83
CA SER A 3 10.49 1.29 -16.01
C SER A 3 9.64 1.42 -14.72
N LEU A 4 8.32 1.25 -14.83
CA LEU A 4 7.44 1.24 -13.65
C LEU A 4 7.80 0.10 -12.68
N GLU A 5 8.26 -1.05 -13.20
CA GLU A 5 8.74 -2.16 -12.39
C GLU A 5 10.01 -1.80 -11.61
N GLU A 6 10.98 -1.14 -12.26
CA GLU A 6 12.20 -0.66 -11.61
C GLU A 6 11.90 0.39 -10.54
N ILE A 7 10.97 1.32 -10.82
CA ILE A 7 10.49 2.30 -9.85
C ILE A 7 9.82 1.60 -8.67
N GLY A 8 8.95 0.62 -8.93
CA GLY A 8 8.30 -0.17 -7.90
C GLY A 8 9.31 -0.88 -7.01
N GLN A 9 10.38 -1.43 -7.58
CA GLN A 9 11.44 -2.06 -6.80
C GLN A 9 12.18 -1.06 -5.91
N LEU A 10 12.48 0.14 -6.42
CA LEU A 10 13.10 1.21 -5.63
C LEU A 10 12.19 1.66 -4.48
N VAL A 11 10.89 1.80 -4.73
CA VAL A 11 9.91 2.16 -3.69
C VAL A 11 9.89 1.11 -2.58
N ARG A 12 9.79 -0.19 -2.91
CA ARG A 12 9.82 -1.28 -1.92
C ARG A 12 11.12 -1.28 -1.12
N ASN A 13 12.27 -1.08 -1.77
CA ASN A 13 13.56 -0.98 -1.09
C ASN A 13 13.61 0.21 -0.12
N ASN A 14 13.06 1.37 -0.51
CA ASN A 14 12.99 2.54 0.38
C ASN A 14 12.07 2.30 1.58
N LEU A 15 10.93 1.62 1.40
CA LEU A 15 10.08 1.23 2.52
C LEU A 15 10.83 0.28 3.48
N GLN A 16 11.58 -0.69 2.93
CA GLN A 16 12.39 -1.59 3.75
C GLN A 16 13.44 -0.83 4.56
N LEU A 17 14.17 0.11 3.94
CA LEU A 17 15.16 0.93 4.63
C LEU A 17 14.53 1.73 5.79
N ILE A 18 13.32 2.25 5.60
CA ILE A 18 12.60 2.97 6.66
C ILE A 18 12.25 2.03 7.82
N LEU A 19 11.73 0.83 7.53
CA LEU A 19 11.43 -0.17 8.56
C LEU A 19 12.67 -0.59 9.34
N ASP A 20 13.77 -0.88 8.62
CA ASP A 20 15.05 -1.27 9.20
C ASP A 20 15.61 -0.16 10.10
N SER A 21 15.52 1.11 9.66
CA SER A 21 15.99 2.26 10.44
C SER A 21 15.26 2.45 11.76
N GLN A 22 14.03 1.95 11.86
CA GLN A 22 13.19 2.01 13.06
C GLN A 22 13.19 0.70 13.86
N GLY A 23 13.95 -0.32 13.42
CA GLY A 23 13.97 -1.63 14.07
C GLY A 23 12.63 -2.37 14.02
N VAL A 24 11.78 -2.05 13.05
CA VAL A 24 10.48 -2.69 12.88
C VAL A 24 10.71 -4.04 12.17
N PRO A 25 10.37 -5.18 12.78
CA PRO A 25 10.75 -6.50 12.26
C PRO A 25 9.79 -6.96 11.14
N LEU A 26 9.68 -6.18 10.08
CA LEU A 26 8.83 -6.45 8.93
C LEU A 26 9.67 -6.41 7.65
N VAL A 27 9.29 -7.25 6.68
CA VAL A 27 9.85 -7.22 5.33
C VAL A 27 8.81 -6.83 4.30
N VAL A 28 9.21 -5.98 3.35
CA VAL A 28 8.39 -5.55 2.22
C VAL A 28 8.90 -6.24 0.96
N ASN A 29 8.01 -6.97 0.27
CA ASN A 29 8.36 -7.69 -0.96
C ASN A 29 7.26 -7.53 -2.02
N PRO A 30 7.56 -7.80 -3.31
CA PRO A 30 6.52 -8.05 -4.29
C PRO A 30 5.58 -9.18 -3.85
N ILE A 31 4.33 -9.17 -4.33
CA ILE A 31 3.43 -10.31 -4.15
C ILE A 31 3.95 -11.48 -4.99
N THR A 32 4.21 -12.61 -4.35
CA THR A 32 4.67 -13.84 -5.02
C THR A 32 3.51 -14.77 -5.41
N ASP A 33 3.75 -15.77 -6.25
CA ASP A 33 2.76 -16.82 -6.55
C ASP A 33 2.24 -17.54 -5.30
N GLN A 34 3.10 -17.68 -4.27
CA GLN A 34 2.69 -18.28 -3.01
C GLN A 34 1.75 -17.35 -2.24
N ASP A 35 2.01 -16.05 -2.26
CA ASP A 35 1.14 -15.03 -1.65
C ASP A 35 -0.20 -14.98 -2.38
N PHE A 36 -0.20 -15.02 -3.71
CA PHE A 36 -1.41 -15.09 -4.53
C PHE A 36 -2.33 -16.23 -4.09
N LYS A 37 -1.79 -17.44 -3.92
CA LYS A 37 -2.55 -18.62 -3.46
C LYS A 37 -3.18 -18.42 -2.09
N ILE A 38 -2.48 -17.73 -1.18
CA ILE A 38 -2.97 -17.45 0.17
C ILE A 38 -4.08 -16.40 0.10
N LEU A 39 -3.86 -15.30 -0.63
CA LEU A 39 -4.79 -14.19 -0.76
C LEU A 39 -6.09 -14.60 -1.46
N ALA A 40 -5.99 -15.34 -2.56
CA ALA A 40 -7.14 -15.88 -3.28
C ALA A 40 -7.88 -17.00 -2.51
N GLY A 41 -7.29 -17.54 -1.44
CA GLY A 41 -7.89 -18.58 -0.60
C GLY A 41 -8.93 -18.09 0.42
N GLY A 42 -9.34 -16.82 0.36
CA GLY A 42 -10.28 -16.23 1.33
C GLY A 42 -9.65 -15.87 2.68
N PHE A 43 -8.33 -15.61 2.70
CA PHE A 43 -7.60 -15.23 3.91
C PHE A 43 -7.93 -13.80 4.39
N GLY A 44 -8.19 -12.89 3.44
CA GLY A 44 -8.53 -11.49 3.71
C GLY A 44 -10.04 -11.25 3.93
N ALA A 45 -10.35 -10.06 4.44
CA ALA A 45 -11.70 -9.52 4.47
C ALA A 45 -12.08 -8.82 3.15
N LEU A 46 -11.08 -8.35 2.39
CA LEU A 46 -11.33 -7.85 1.04
C LEU A 46 -11.38 -9.02 0.05
N GLU A 47 -12.09 -8.82 -1.06
CA GLU A 47 -12.21 -9.78 -2.18
C GLU A 47 -10.91 -9.82 -3.00
N TRP A 48 -9.85 -10.38 -2.41
CA TRP A 48 -8.51 -10.43 -3.02
C TRP A 48 -8.46 -11.26 -4.31
N GLU A 49 -9.27 -12.30 -4.43
CA GLU A 49 -9.39 -13.06 -5.69
C GLU A 49 -9.79 -12.15 -6.84
N PHE A 50 -10.83 -11.32 -6.63
CA PHE A 50 -11.26 -10.34 -7.61
C PHE A 50 -10.19 -9.28 -7.89
N GLY A 51 -9.63 -8.65 -6.84
CA GLY A 51 -8.64 -7.59 -7.00
C GLY A 51 -7.38 -8.06 -7.75
N LEU A 52 -6.90 -9.27 -7.46
CA LEU A 52 -5.74 -9.86 -8.14
C LEU A 52 -6.07 -10.26 -9.59
N ALA A 53 -7.28 -10.76 -9.87
CA ALA A 53 -7.70 -11.08 -11.22
C ALA A 53 -7.85 -9.82 -12.10
N GLU A 54 -8.41 -8.75 -11.54
CA GLU A 54 -8.69 -7.50 -12.26
C GLU A 54 -7.42 -6.66 -12.45
N TYR A 55 -6.60 -6.51 -11.42
CA TYR A 55 -5.49 -5.54 -11.42
C TYR A 55 -4.11 -6.20 -11.32
N GLY A 56 -4.01 -7.44 -10.85
CA GLY A 56 -2.74 -8.10 -10.54
C GLY A 56 -1.91 -8.52 -11.77
N ASN A 57 -2.49 -8.53 -12.97
CA ASN A 57 -1.78 -8.80 -14.22
C ASN A 57 -1.53 -7.53 -15.07
N ASP A 58 -2.01 -6.38 -14.62
CA ASP A 58 -1.80 -5.12 -15.33
C ASP A 58 -0.29 -4.79 -15.36
N PRO A 59 0.27 -4.33 -16.50
CA PRO A 59 1.69 -3.97 -16.60
C PRO A 59 2.06 -2.70 -15.82
N ASP A 60 1.09 -1.84 -15.51
CA ASP A 60 1.29 -0.56 -14.81
C ASP A 60 1.00 -0.67 -13.30
N ARG A 61 0.88 -1.90 -12.79
CA ARG A 61 0.65 -2.17 -11.38
C ARG A 61 1.84 -1.87 -10.50
N PHE A 62 1.50 -1.56 -9.26
CA PHE A 62 2.42 -1.55 -8.15
C PHE A 62 1.79 -2.22 -6.94
N GLU A 63 2.40 -3.32 -6.51
CA GLU A 63 1.98 -4.08 -5.35
C GLU A 63 3.14 -4.37 -4.41
N PHE A 64 2.77 -4.66 -3.17
CA PHE A 64 3.67 -5.24 -2.20
C PHE A 64 2.90 -6.02 -1.13
N CYS A 65 3.57 -7.02 -0.57
CA CYS A 65 3.19 -7.68 0.68
C CYS A 65 4.15 -7.27 1.80
N VAL A 66 3.64 -7.30 3.03
CA VAL A 66 4.41 -7.10 4.25
C VAL A 66 4.33 -8.38 5.06
N LYS A 67 5.48 -8.91 5.50
CA LYS A 67 5.58 -10.14 6.30
C LYS A 67 6.36 -9.89 7.58
N LEU A 68 5.97 -10.57 8.65
CA LEU A 68 6.68 -10.53 9.92
C LEU A 68 8.02 -11.27 9.82
N VAL A 69 9.05 -10.70 10.43
CA VAL A 69 10.34 -11.36 10.66
C VAL A 69 10.41 -11.73 12.13
N ASN A 70 10.38 -13.02 12.41
CA ASN A 70 10.69 -13.55 13.74
C ASN A 70 12.05 -14.27 13.66
N THR A 71 12.12 -15.54 14.06
CA THR A 71 13.30 -16.39 13.80
C THR A 71 13.56 -16.60 12.30
N ALA A 72 12.52 -16.47 11.48
CA ALA A 72 12.55 -16.48 10.02
C ALA A 72 11.45 -15.55 9.49
N ILE A 73 11.48 -15.26 8.19
CA ILE A 73 10.39 -14.55 7.50
C ILE A 73 9.17 -15.46 7.46
N GLU A 74 8.02 -14.96 7.91
CA GLU A 74 6.77 -15.71 7.85
C GLU A 74 6.30 -15.94 6.42
N VAL A 75 5.70 -17.11 6.17
CA VAL A 75 5.16 -17.45 4.86
C VAL A 75 3.90 -16.63 4.56
N VAL A 76 3.07 -16.40 5.58
CA VAL A 76 1.79 -15.72 5.46
C VAL A 76 2.00 -14.21 5.52
N PRO A 77 1.45 -13.43 4.56
CA PRO A 77 1.47 -11.98 4.63
C PRO A 77 0.77 -11.46 5.89
N SER A 78 1.40 -10.50 6.56
CA SER A 78 0.76 -9.69 7.61
C SER A 78 -0.12 -8.59 7.02
N GLY A 79 0.22 -8.11 5.83
CA GLY A 79 -0.59 -7.16 5.07
C GLY A 79 -0.18 -7.09 3.61
N ALA A 80 -1.00 -6.45 2.78
CA ALA A 80 -0.73 -6.27 1.37
C ALA A 80 -1.43 -5.02 0.81
N ALA A 81 -0.88 -4.48 -0.27
CA ALA A 81 -1.51 -3.43 -1.06
C ALA A 81 -1.38 -3.71 -2.55
N LEU A 82 -2.42 -3.32 -3.32
CA LEU A 82 -2.48 -3.43 -4.77
C LEU A 82 -2.90 -2.09 -5.36
N CYS A 83 -2.04 -1.54 -6.21
CA CYS A 83 -2.19 -0.22 -6.81
C CYS A 83 -1.99 -0.29 -8.32
N LEU A 84 -2.50 0.72 -9.04
CA LEU A 84 -2.32 0.90 -10.48
C LEU A 84 -1.92 2.34 -10.78
N TYR A 85 -0.94 2.53 -11.65
CA TYR A 85 -0.60 3.84 -12.17
C TYR A 85 -1.19 4.03 -13.57
N GLY A 86 -2.05 5.02 -13.75
CA GLY A 86 -2.55 5.35 -15.08
C GLY A 86 -1.53 6.19 -15.84
N VAL A 87 -0.79 5.60 -16.79
CA VAL A 87 0.25 6.33 -17.55
C VAL A 87 -0.34 7.51 -18.35
N ASN A 88 -1.58 7.37 -18.82
CA ASN A 88 -2.24 8.40 -19.63
C ASN A 88 -2.77 9.59 -18.81
N ASP A 89 -3.31 9.33 -17.62
CA ASP A 89 -3.90 10.35 -16.76
C ASP A 89 -3.00 10.77 -15.59
N LYS A 90 -1.86 10.08 -15.44
CA LYS A 90 -0.87 10.30 -14.39
C LYS A 90 -1.45 10.19 -12.98
N ILE A 91 -2.46 9.35 -12.78
CA ILE A 91 -3.07 9.12 -11.46
C ILE A 91 -2.60 7.80 -10.87
N PHE A 92 -2.09 7.83 -9.65
CA PHE A 92 -1.78 6.65 -8.85
C PHE A 92 -3.03 6.20 -8.07
N ARG A 93 -3.53 5.00 -8.34
CA ARG A 93 -4.76 4.45 -7.77
C ARG A 93 -4.44 3.35 -6.79
N ILE A 94 -4.93 3.49 -5.57
CA ILE A 94 -4.89 2.48 -4.54
C ILE A 94 -6.21 1.73 -4.60
N HIS A 95 -6.17 0.44 -4.97
CA HIS A 95 -7.35 -0.40 -5.08
C HIS A 95 -7.56 -1.26 -3.83
N MET A 96 -6.49 -1.80 -3.26
CA MET A 96 -6.57 -2.69 -2.11
C MET A 96 -5.54 -2.28 -1.06
N ILE A 97 -5.97 -2.21 0.20
CA ILE A 97 -5.10 -2.14 1.37
C ILE A 97 -5.69 -3.06 2.43
N GLU A 98 -4.93 -4.05 2.88
CA GLU A 98 -5.38 -4.87 4.01
C GLU A 98 -4.26 -5.18 5.01
N ASN A 99 -4.61 -5.10 6.30
CA ASN A 99 -3.86 -5.67 7.40
C ASN A 99 -4.54 -6.97 7.85
N PHE A 100 -3.91 -8.10 7.59
CA PHE A 100 -4.39 -9.43 7.95
C PHE A 100 -4.18 -9.73 9.45
N SER A 101 -3.25 -9.03 10.09
CA SER A 101 -2.99 -9.14 11.54
C SER A 101 -3.83 -8.17 12.38
N ARG A 102 -4.93 -7.60 11.85
CA ARG A 102 -5.74 -6.56 12.52
C ARG A 102 -6.28 -6.92 13.91
N ASN A 103 -6.41 -8.21 14.22
CA ASN A 103 -6.89 -8.67 15.52
C ASN A 103 -5.79 -8.77 16.57
N ASP A 104 -4.51 -8.73 16.17
CA ASP A 104 -3.37 -8.71 17.07
C ASP A 104 -2.87 -7.27 17.26
N LYS A 105 -3.25 -6.68 18.41
CA LYS A 105 -2.87 -5.31 18.76
C LYS A 105 -1.37 -5.12 18.96
N ASN A 106 -0.63 -6.19 19.24
CA ASN A 106 0.81 -6.14 19.45
C ASN A 106 1.59 -6.43 18.16
N HIS A 107 0.90 -6.81 17.09
CA HIS A 107 1.56 -7.09 15.82
C HIS A 107 2.27 -5.83 15.29
N PRO A 108 3.54 -5.92 14.84
CA PRO A 108 4.30 -4.77 14.36
C PRO A 108 3.65 -4.01 13.18
N LEU A 109 2.75 -4.63 12.43
CA LEU A 109 2.02 -3.96 11.34
C LEU A 109 0.80 -3.14 11.82
N THR A 110 0.34 -3.31 13.06
CA THR A 110 -0.84 -2.64 13.58
C THR A 110 -0.67 -1.12 13.54
N GLY A 111 -1.62 -0.43 12.91
CA GLY A 111 -1.58 1.02 12.67
C GLY A 111 -0.65 1.47 11.52
N ARG A 112 0.14 0.56 10.92
CA ARG A 112 1.17 0.91 9.94
C ARG A 112 0.82 0.58 8.50
N MET A 113 -0.09 -0.36 8.23
CA MET A 113 -0.35 -0.79 6.85
C MET A 113 -0.78 0.35 5.91
N VAL A 114 -1.73 1.19 6.33
CA VAL A 114 -2.14 2.36 5.54
C VAL A 114 -0.97 3.35 5.37
N LEU A 115 -0.18 3.57 6.41
CA LEU A 115 0.96 4.48 6.35
C LEU A 115 2.00 4.00 5.34
N LEU A 116 2.35 2.70 5.35
CA LEU A 116 3.25 2.09 4.38
C LEU A 116 2.73 2.25 2.95
N THR A 117 1.43 2.04 2.72
CA THR A 117 0.83 2.25 1.39
C THR A 117 0.91 3.72 0.97
N LEU A 118 0.56 4.67 1.82
CA LEU A 118 0.62 6.10 1.47
C LEU A 118 2.06 6.58 1.25
N MET A 119 3.02 6.11 2.06
CA MET A 119 4.44 6.37 1.83
C MET A 119 4.90 5.79 0.49
N SER A 120 4.47 4.58 0.13
CA SER A 120 4.77 3.98 -1.17
C SER A 120 4.17 4.77 -2.33
N ALA A 121 2.92 5.22 -2.17
CA ALA A 121 2.21 6.01 -3.18
C ALA A 121 2.89 7.36 -3.38
N TYR A 122 3.36 8.02 -2.31
CA TYR A 122 4.17 9.23 -2.40
C TYR A 122 5.47 9.00 -3.17
N LEU A 123 6.28 8.01 -2.76
CA LEU A 123 7.58 7.75 -3.39
C LEU A 123 7.44 7.39 -4.87
N PHE A 124 6.45 6.54 -5.20
CA PHE A 124 6.15 6.17 -6.58
C PHE A 124 5.70 7.39 -7.38
N SER A 125 4.73 8.15 -6.86
CA SER A 125 4.16 9.32 -7.51
C SER A 125 5.20 10.41 -7.81
N VAL A 126 6.14 10.64 -6.89
CA VAL A 126 7.26 11.56 -7.11
C VAL A 126 8.17 11.08 -8.24
N ALA A 127 8.45 9.76 -8.30
CA ALA A 127 9.34 9.20 -9.32
C ALA A 127 8.75 9.23 -10.75
N VAL A 128 7.41 9.19 -10.88
CA VAL A 128 6.71 9.21 -12.18
C VAL A 128 6.05 10.55 -12.50
N GLU A 129 6.23 11.56 -11.64
CA GLU A 129 5.59 12.87 -11.75
C GLU A 129 4.05 12.76 -11.88
N ALA A 130 3.44 11.94 -11.00
CA ALA A 130 1.99 11.77 -10.96
C ALA A 130 1.27 13.08 -10.58
N GLU A 131 0.09 13.27 -11.15
CA GLU A 131 -0.75 14.46 -10.90
C GLU A 131 -1.66 14.30 -9.67
N GLY A 132 -1.88 13.07 -9.20
CA GLY A 132 -2.68 12.82 -8.01
C GLY A 132 -2.68 11.37 -7.55
N VAL A 133 -3.16 11.17 -6.32
CA VAL A 133 -3.29 9.85 -5.67
C VAL A 133 -4.73 9.62 -5.26
N TYR A 134 -5.31 8.52 -5.74
CA TYR A 134 -6.71 8.19 -5.55
C TYR A 134 -6.83 6.90 -4.72
N ILE A 135 -7.73 6.90 -3.73
CA ILE A 135 -8.17 5.70 -3.04
C ILE A 135 -9.52 5.31 -3.64
N MET A 136 -9.56 4.13 -4.24
CA MET A 136 -10.75 3.59 -4.89
C MET A 136 -11.62 2.90 -3.83
N GLU A 137 -12.91 3.20 -3.84
CA GLU A 137 -13.93 2.58 -2.97
C GLU A 137 -13.50 2.50 -1.49
N PRO A 138 -13.14 3.65 -0.87
CA PRO A 138 -12.65 3.64 0.50
C PRO A 138 -13.71 3.12 1.46
N VAL A 139 -13.29 2.29 2.41
CA VAL A 139 -14.11 1.88 3.54
C VAL A 139 -14.53 3.14 4.32
N SER A 140 -15.83 3.31 4.54
CA SER A 140 -16.41 4.55 5.04
C SER A 140 -15.82 5.01 6.37
N GLU A 141 -15.48 4.06 7.24
CA GLU A 141 -14.91 4.24 8.56
C GLU A 141 -13.46 4.75 8.52
N LEU A 142 -12.78 4.63 7.38
CA LEU A 142 -11.42 5.11 7.19
C LEU A 142 -11.37 6.46 6.45
N CYS A 143 -12.49 6.99 5.95
CA CYS A 143 -12.53 8.25 5.21
C CYS A 143 -11.95 9.43 6.03
N ASP A 144 -12.32 9.57 7.31
CA ASP A 144 -11.78 10.63 8.17
C ASP A 144 -10.27 10.44 8.41
N TYR A 145 -9.82 9.18 8.49
CA TYR A 145 -8.40 8.88 8.61
C TYR A 145 -7.65 9.28 7.32
N TYR A 146 -8.17 8.94 6.14
CA TYR A 146 -7.59 9.37 4.87
C TYR A 146 -7.60 10.90 4.72
N ALA A 147 -8.66 11.59 5.16
CA ALA A 147 -8.73 13.05 5.13
C ALA A 147 -7.59 13.72 5.91
N SER A 148 -7.10 13.06 6.97
CA SER A 148 -5.94 13.53 7.72
C SER A 148 -4.60 13.46 6.96
N PHE A 149 -4.61 13.01 5.70
CA PHE A 149 -3.48 13.02 4.74
C PHE A 149 -3.81 13.85 3.49
N GLY A 150 -4.81 14.73 3.55
CA GLY A 150 -5.17 15.62 2.43
C GLY A 150 -6.18 15.02 1.44
N PHE A 151 -6.65 13.79 1.67
CA PHE A 151 -7.69 13.22 0.81
C PHE A 151 -9.04 13.90 1.01
N THR A 152 -9.78 14.08 -0.09
CA THR A 152 -11.16 14.57 -0.08
C THR A 152 -12.04 13.66 -0.93
N MET A 153 -13.31 13.52 -0.57
CA MET A 153 -14.24 12.70 -1.34
C MET A 153 -14.54 13.36 -2.70
N HIS A 154 -14.30 12.62 -3.78
CA HIS A 154 -14.68 13.03 -5.12
C HIS A 154 -16.20 13.07 -5.27
N LYS A 155 -16.70 13.86 -6.24
CA LYS A 155 -18.14 14.07 -6.48
C LYS A 155 -18.93 12.78 -6.76
N CYS A 156 -18.26 11.71 -7.19
CA CYS A 156 -18.89 10.41 -7.44
C CYS A 156 -19.24 9.65 -6.16
N GLY A 157 -18.67 10.02 -5.02
CA GLY A 157 -19.01 9.45 -3.70
C GLY A 157 -18.31 8.15 -3.33
N TYR A 158 -17.46 7.60 -4.20
CA TYR A 158 -16.74 6.34 -3.97
C TYR A 158 -15.24 6.40 -4.31
N ILE A 159 -14.69 7.61 -4.49
CA ILE A 159 -13.25 7.81 -4.70
C ILE A 159 -12.80 8.94 -3.79
N MET A 160 -11.73 8.73 -3.05
CA MET A 160 -11.04 9.81 -2.34
C MET A 160 -9.80 10.24 -3.10
N VAL A 161 -9.57 11.54 -3.23
CA VAL A 161 -8.49 12.12 -4.04
C VAL A 161 -7.61 13.05 -3.21
N SER A 162 -6.30 12.98 -3.42
CA SER A 162 -5.31 13.90 -2.86
C SER A 162 -4.31 14.31 -3.93
N ASP A 163 -3.72 15.49 -3.79
CA ASP A 163 -2.45 15.77 -4.45
C ASP A 163 -1.32 14.91 -3.84
N VAL A 164 -0.20 14.80 -4.55
CA VAL A 164 0.96 14.01 -4.10
C VAL A 164 1.56 14.58 -2.81
N THR A 165 1.54 15.91 -2.62
CA THR A 165 2.16 16.56 -1.47
C THR A 165 1.46 16.26 -0.15
N GLY A 166 0.13 16.06 -0.16
CA GLY A 166 -0.65 15.71 1.02
C GLY A 166 -0.19 14.42 1.71
N LEU A 167 0.40 13.50 0.95
CA LEU A 167 0.87 12.22 1.47
C LEU A 167 2.19 12.32 2.25
N GLN A 168 2.90 13.46 2.24
CA GLN A 168 4.11 13.65 3.05
C GLN A 168 3.84 13.43 4.55
N ALA A 169 2.64 13.77 5.02
CA ALA A 169 2.22 13.55 6.40
C ALA A 169 2.22 12.07 6.84
N ALA A 170 2.26 11.12 5.89
CA ALA A 170 2.40 9.70 6.21
C ALA A 170 3.73 9.37 6.87
N PHE A 171 4.82 10.02 6.46
CA PHE A 171 6.15 9.81 7.04
C PHE A 171 6.22 10.30 8.48
N ASP A 172 5.67 11.48 8.74
CA ASP A 172 5.63 12.06 10.09
C ASP A 172 4.82 11.19 11.04
N LYS A 173 3.62 10.75 10.61
CA LYS A 173 2.79 9.85 11.44
C LYS A 173 3.44 8.50 11.65
N PHE A 174 4.12 7.96 10.64
CA PHE A 174 4.85 6.70 10.78
C PHE A 174 5.93 6.79 11.86
N ALA A 175 6.71 7.87 11.88
CA ALA A 175 7.70 8.12 12.93
C ALA A 175 7.10 8.25 14.34
N MET A 176 5.84 8.69 14.46
CA MET A 176 5.12 8.77 15.75
C MET A 176 4.56 7.42 16.22
N THR A 177 4.59 6.36 15.40
CA THR A 177 4.10 5.03 15.81
C THR A 177 5.13 4.21 16.58
N ILE A 178 6.36 4.69 16.71
CA ILE A 178 7.48 4.00 17.39
C ILE A 178 7.26 3.95 18.90
#